data_AF-A0A0K8V2E0-F1
#
_entry.id   AF-A0A0K8V2E0-F1
#
_cell.length_a   1.000
_cell.length_b   1.000
_cell.length_c   1.000
_cell.angle_alpha   90.00
_cell.angle_beta   90.00
_cell.angle_gamma   90.00
#
_symmetry.space_group_name_H-M   'P 1'
#
loop_
_entity.id
_entity.type
_entity.pdbx_description
1 polymer ?
#
loop_
_entity_poly.entity_id
_entity_poly.type
_entity_poly.pdbx_seq_one_letter_code
_entity_poly.pdbx_strand_id
1 'polypeptide(L)'
;MQQISQTARGKKMLSKLDEESLKKLDAEQIAAKESEELQRERKELQSKLKSQEKKIDYFERAKRMEEIPLFEKYLAEKQVKDKEFWEAQEQQRIETAITERKDAVAQQERLKRMYEDRDVFLEALKKERASLYVEKLKKFEVALAEERKRLLAHRCEMRRQERRRQWLREKEEERMRKEEEIRRAKEEEERAIAEALRKEREAEEDKRRIQYEKQRAKEEEAERRIQEERERLAREV
;
A
#
# COMPACT_ATOMS: atom_id res chain seq x y z
N MET A 1 51.01 79.28 -48.11
CA MET A 1 50.43 80.63 -47.87
C MET A 1 48.94 80.74 -48.25
N GLN A 2 48.52 80.32 -49.45
CA GLN A 2 47.12 80.48 -49.89
C GLN A 2 46.06 79.72 -49.07
N GLN A 3 46.38 78.57 -48.46
CA GLN A 3 45.41 77.86 -47.60
C GLN A 3 45.27 78.49 -46.20
N ILE A 4 46.37 79.01 -45.64
CA ILE A 4 46.40 79.62 -44.30
C ILE A 4 45.62 80.95 -44.30
N SER A 5 45.72 81.74 -45.37
CA SER A 5 44.97 83.00 -45.49
C SER A 5 43.46 82.83 -45.70
N GLN A 6 42.96 81.62 -45.93
CA GLN A 6 41.52 81.35 -46.10
C GLN A 6 40.82 81.03 -44.79
N THR A 7 41.53 80.53 -43.78
CA THR A 7 40.94 80.28 -42.46
C THR A 7 40.82 81.60 -41.70
N ALA A 8 39.70 81.81 -40.98
CA ALA A 8 39.48 83.02 -40.17
C ALA A 8 40.61 83.24 -39.14
N ARG A 9 41.24 82.14 -38.74
CA ARG A 9 42.34 82.08 -37.79
C ARG A 9 43.69 82.47 -38.40
N GLY A 10 44.02 81.94 -39.58
CA GLY A 10 45.22 82.35 -40.30
C GLY A 10 45.16 83.81 -40.74
N LYS A 11 43.97 84.35 -41.05
CA LYS A 11 43.77 85.80 -41.26
C LYS A 11 44.09 86.63 -40.01
N LYS A 12 43.66 86.18 -38.83
CA LYS A 12 43.92 86.85 -37.55
C LYS A 12 45.41 86.77 -37.14
N MET A 13 46.09 85.68 -37.45
CA MET A 13 47.53 85.53 -37.23
C MET A 13 48.35 86.42 -38.18
N LEU A 14 48.01 86.40 -39.48
CA LEU A 14 48.64 87.25 -40.51
C LEU A 14 48.45 88.75 -40.25
N SER A 15 47.32 89.15 -39.66
CA SER A 15 47.08 90.55 -39.28
C SER A 15 47.97 91.09 -38.15
N LYS A 16 48.66 90.21 -37.42
CA LYS A 16 49.56 90.58 -36.31
C LYS A 16 51.05 90.55 -36.68
N LEU A 17 51.39 90.21 -37.93
CA LEU A 17 52.76 90.12 -38.42
C LEU A 17 53.00 91.22 -39.46
N ASP A 18 54.10 91.97 -39.32
CA ASP A 18 54.47 93.03 -40.28
C ASP A 18 54.96 92.44 -41.62
N GLU A 19 54.75 93.19 -42.70
CA GLU A 19 55.04 92.75 -44.08
C GLU A 19 56.52 92.34 -44.29
N GLU A 20 57.46 92.88 -43.51
CA GLU A 20 58.88 92.50 -43.54
C GLU A 20 59.18 91.18 -42.83
N SER A 21 58.48 90.87 -41.74
CA SER A 21 58.67 89.60 -41.01
C SER A 21 58.03 88.44 -41.77
N LEU A 22 56.95 88.71 -42.51
CA LEU A 22 56.26 87.77 -43.38
C LEU A 22 57.10 87.29 -44.57
N LYS A 23 58.02 88.12 -45.07
CA LYS A 23 58.98 87.77 -46.14
C LYS A 23 60.18 86.95 -45.66
N LYS A 24 60.48 86.97 -44.35
CA LYS A 24 61.63 86.28 -43.74
C LYS A 24 61.29 84.93 -43.10
N LEU A 25 60.01 84.65 -42.84
CA LEU A 25 59.56 83.42 -42.19
C LEU A 25 59.35 82.30 -43.21
N ASP A 26 59.95 81.14 -42.95
CA ASP A 26 59.72 79.93 -43.75
C ASP A 26 58.32 79.35 -43.49
N ALA A 27 57.77 78.62 -44.46
CA ALA A 27 56.43 78.04 -44.39
C ALA A 27 56.25 77.13 -43.15
N GLU A 28 57.31 76.44 -42.72
CA GLU A 28 57.32 75.60 -41.52
C GLU A 28 57.21 76.43 -40.22
N GLN A 29 57.87 77.59 -40.16
CA GLN A 29 57.80 78.50 -39.01
C GLN A 29 56.43 79.19 -38.88
N ILE A 30 55.78 79.48 -40.01
CA ILE A 30 54.41 80.02 -40.07
C ILE A 30 53.41 78.98 -39.56
N ALA A 31 53.54 77.72 -39.98
CA ALA A 31 52.72 76.62 -39.49
C ALA A 31 52.92 76.35 -37.98
N ALA A 32 54.16 76.46 -37.47
CA ALA A 32 54.45 76.33 -36.05
C ALA A 32 53.77 77.42 -35.20
N LYS A 33 53.82 78.69 -35.63
CA LYS A 33 53.12 79.80 -34.97
C LYS A 33 51.60 79.65 -35.02
N GLU A 34 51.05 79.18 -36.14
CA GLU A 34 49.62 78.87 -36.25
C GLU A 34 49.22 77.73 -35.29
N SER A 35 50.04 76.70 -35.12
CA SER A 35 49.81 75.63 -34.15
C SER A 35 49.88 76.14 -32.70
N GLU A 36 50.83 77.02 -32.38
CA GLU A 36 50.97 77.62 -31.05
C GLU A 36 49.75 78.48 -30.67
N GLU A 37 49.30 79.35 -31.58
CA GLU A 37 48.06 80.10 -31.36
C GLU A 37 46.84 79.16 -31.17
N LEU A 38 46.88 77.93 -31.74
CA LEU A 38 45.74 77.00 -31.69
C LEU A 38 45.66 76.41 -30.29
N GLN A 39 46.83 76.04 -29.78
CA GLN A 39 46.97 75.56 -28.43
C GLN A 39 46.58 76.66 -27.43
N ARG A 40 46.89 77.93 -27.71
CA ARG A 40 46.46 79.06 -26.88
C ARG A 40 44.95 79.24 -26.87
N GLU A 41 44.31 79.29 -28.04
CA GLU A 41 42.85 79.39 -28.15
C GLU A 41 42.14 78.20 -27.50
N ARG A 42 42.69 76.98 -27.65
CA ARG A 42 42.19 75.78 -26.98
C ARG A 42 42.29 75.90 -25.45
N LYS A 43 43.41 76.38 -24.92
CA LYS A 43 43.59 76.61 -23.48
C LYS A 43 42.64 77.68 -22.95
N GLU A 44 42.42 78.77 -23.70
CA GLU A 44 41.47 79.82 -23.34
C GLU A 44 40.02 79.31 -23.34
N LEU A 45 39.62 78.53 -24.34
CA LEU A 45 38.30 77.88 -24.40
C LEU A 45 38.12 76.90 -23.24
N GLN A 46 39.13 76.10 -22.93
CA GLN A 46 39.08 75.19 -21.78
C GLN A 46 38.94 75.94 -20.45
N SER A 47 39.61 77.08 -20.28
CA SER A 47 39.47 77.92 -19.08
C SER A 47 38.06 78.53 -18.97
N LYS A 48 37.49 78.98 -20.09
CA LYS A 48 36.10 79.46 -20.15
C LYS A 48 35.11 78.35 -19.81
N LEU A 49 35.32 77.15 -20.34
CA LEU A 49 34.48 75.99 -20.06
C LEU A 49 34.51 75.62 -18.57
N LYS A 50 35.69 75.53 -17.95
CA LYS A 50 35.83 75.31 -16.50
C LYS A 50 35.14 76.39 -15.66
N SER A 51 35.14 77.63 -16.13
CA SER A 51 34.45 78.73 -15.45
C SER A 51 32.92 78.61 -15.58
N GLN A 52 32.42 78.14 -16.72
CA GLN A 52 30.99 77.85 -16.92
C GLN A 52 30.54 76.64 -16.11
N GLU A 53 31.32 75.56 -16.06
CA GLU A 53 31.06 74.39 -15.21
C GLU A 53 30.87 74.80 -13.74
N LYS A 54 31.77 75.63 -13.21
CA LYS A 54 31.65 76.17 -11.84
C LYS A 54 30.38 77.00 -11.65
N LYS A 55 30.00 77.82 -12.63
CA LYS A 55 28.76 78.61 -12.57
C LYS A 55 27.53 77.70 -12.51
N ILE A 56 27.51 76.62 -13.29
CA ILE A 56 26.42 75.64 -13.27
C ILE A 56 26.38 74.93 -11.91
N ASP A 57 27.52 74.48 -11.37
CA ASP A 57 27.57 73.83 -10.05
C ASP A 57 27.02 74.74 -8.94
N TYR A 58 27.45 76.01 -8.91
CA TYR A 58 26.96 76.98 -7.93
C TYR A 58 25.47 77.28 -8.10
N PHE A 59 24.99 77.33 -9.33
CA PHE A 59 23.58 77.55 -9.61
C PHE A 59 22.71 76.38 -9.17
N GLU A 60 23.12 75.14 -9.48
CA GLU A 60 22.43 73.94 -9.03
C GLU A 60 22.46 73.83 -7.50
N ARG A 61 23.60 74.15 -6.86
CA ARG A 61 23.68 74.19 -5.39
C ARG A 61 22.71 75.21 -4.79
N ALA A 62 22.63 76.41 -5.36
CA ALA A 62 21.68 77.43 -4.93
C ALA A 62 20.23 76.95 -5.08
N LYS A 63 19.87 76.33 -6.21
CA LYS A 63 18.55 75.70 -6.37
C LYS A 63 18.29 74.67 -5.28
N ARG A 64 19.23 73.77 -5.02
CA ARG A 64 19.07 72.73 -3.98
C ARG A 64 18.90 73.33 -2.59
N MET A 65 19.60 74.42 -2.26
CA MET A 65 19.40 75.10 -0.98
C MET A 65 17.98 75.66 -0.83
N GLU A 66 17.33 76.08 -1.92
CA GLU A 66 15.93 76.53 -1.89
C GLU A 66 14.92 75.37 -1.95
N GLU A 67 15.23 74.32 -2.72
CA GLU A 67 14.33 73.16 -2.91
C GLU A 67 14.26 72.25 -1.68
N ILE A 68 15.40 71.96 -1.02
CA ILE A 68 15.46 71.03 0.11
C ILE A 68 14.49 71.43 1.24
N PRO A 69 14.47 72.70 1.71
CA PRO A 69 13.51 73.13 2.73
C PRO A 69 12.04 72.95 2.32
N LEU A 70 11.72 73.12 1.04
CA LEU A 70 10.36 72.91 0.53
C LEU A 70 9.98 71.43 0.59
N PHE A 71 10.90 70.53 0.24
CA PHE A 71 10.69 69.10 0.37
C PHE A 71 10.53 68.66 1.83
N GLU A 72 11.37 69.17 2.73
CA GLU A 72 11.27 68.88 4.17
C GLU A 72 9.90 69.32 4.72
N LYS A 73 9.45 70.53 4.36
CA LYS A 73 8.13 71.03 4.75
C LYS A 73 7.01 70.16 4.20
N TYR A 74 7.06 69.81 2.91
CA TYR A 74 6.07 68.93 2.29
C TYR A 74 6.01 67.56 2.97
N LEU A 75 7.16 66.96 3.28
CA LEU A 75 7.23 65.67 3.96
C LEU A 75 6.68 65.75 5.38
N ALA A 76 6.96 66.81 6.11
CA ALA A 76 6.41 67.02 7.45
C ALA A 76 4.87 67.14 7.42
N GLU A 77 4.33 67.94 6.49
CA GLU A 77 2.87 68.07 6.31
C GLU A 77 2.23 66.74 5.88
N LYS A 78 2.90 66.01 4.99
CA LYS A 78 2.43 64.69 4.54
C LYS A 78 2.40 63.70 5.70
N GLN A 79 3.43 63.68 6.55
CA GLN A 79 3.49 62.77 7.70
C GLN A 79 2.32 63.00 8.68
N VAL A 80 1.93 64.26 8.91
CA VAL A 80 0.76 64.58 9.74
C VAL A 80 -0.52 64.04 9.11
N LYS A 81 -0.75 64.31 7.82
CA LYS A 81 -1.92 63.83 7.08
C LYS A 81 -2.00 62.30 7.03
N ASP A 82 -0.87 61.64 6.79
CA ASP A 82 -0.78 60.18 6.75
C ASP A 82 -1.11 59.58 8.12
N LYS A 83 -0.69 60.23 9.21
CA LYS A 83 -1.05 59.82 10.57
C LYS A 83 -2.54 59.99 10.86
N GLU A 84 -3.12 61.14 10.51
CA GLU A 84 -4.56 61.40 10.66
C GLU A 84 -5.40 60.40 9.85
N PHE A 85 -4.98 60.12 8.61
CA PHE A 85 -5.61 59.12 7.76
C PHE A 85 -5.54 57.72 8.38
N TRP A 86 -4.37 57.33 8.90
CA TRP A 86 -4.19 56.05 9.57
C TRP A 86 -5.07 55.92 10.81
N GLU A 87 -5.13 56.96 11.65
CA GLU A 87 -5.99 56.98 12.85
C GLU A 87 -7.47 56.87 12.50
N ALA A 88 -7.93 57.58 11.47
CA ALA A 88 -9.32 57.49 10.99
C ALA A 88 -9.65 56.09 10.46
N GLN A 89 -8.74 55.49 9.68
CA GLN A 89 -8.90 54.14 9.17
C GLN A 89 -8.93 53.11 10.30
N GLU A 90 -8.06 53.26 11.30
CA GLU A 90 -8.01 52.37 12.45
C GLU A 90 -9.29 52.46 13.31
N GLN A 91 -9.80 53.67 13.52
CA GLN A 91 -11.09 53.88 14.20
C GLN A 91 -12.23 53.19 13.45
N GLN A 92 -12.30 53.36 12.12
CA GLN A 92 -13.32 52.70 11.30
C GLN A 92 -13.19 51.17 11.34
N ARG A 93 -11.96 50.65 11.34
CA ARG A 93 -11.71 49.20 11.46
C ARG A 93 -12.21 48.66 12.79
N ILE A 94 -11.91 49.35 13.89
CA ILE A 94 -12.35 48.97 15.23
C ILE A 94 -13.88 49.04 15.32
N GLU A 95 -14.50 50.10 14.81
CA GLU A 95 -15.96 50.25 14.83
C GLU A 95 -16.65 49.13 14.05
N THR A 96 -16.16 48.83 12.84
CA THR A 96 -16.66 47.70 12.03
C THR A 96 -16.53 46.37 12.78
N ALA A 97 -15.39 46.12 13.42
CA ALA A 97 -15.19 44.89 14.19
C ALA A 97 -16.14 44.79 15.40
N ILE A 98 -16.43 45.92 16.06
CA ILE A 98 -17.40 45.98 17.16
C ILE A 98 -18.81 45.68 16.64
N THR A 99 -19.23 46.28 15.52
CA THR A 99 -20.56 46.02 14.94
C THR A 99 -20.71 44.58 14.50
N GLU A 100 -19.73 44.03 13.79
CA GLU A 100 -19.72 42.62 13.37
C GLU A 100 -19.80 41.68 14.57
N ARG A 101 -19.07 41.98 15.65
CA ARG A 101 -19.12 41.18 16.88
C ARG A 101 -20.50 41.23 17.53
N LYS A 102 -21.12 42.41 17.59
CA LYS A 102 -22.48 42.57 18.13
C LYS A 102 -23.48 41.74 17.33
N ASP A 103 -23.40 41.79 16.01
CA ASP A 103 -24.27 41.02 15.12
C ASP A 103 -24.06 39.51 15.29
N ALA A 104 -22.81 39.07 15.38
CA ALA A 104 -22.47 37.66 15.61
C ALA A 104 -23.02 37.15 16.96
N VAL A 105 -22.93 37.94 18.02
CA VAL A 105 -23.50 37.59 19.34
C VAL A 105 -25.02 37.52 19.28
N ALA A 106 -25.67 38.51 18.64
CA ALA A 106 -27.13 38.51 18.47
C ALA A 106 -27.61 37.30 17.66
N GLN A 107 -26.89 36.94 16.59
CA GLN A 107 -27.17 35.73 15.82
C GLN A 107 -26.97 34.46 16.65
N GLN A 108 -25.89 34.39 17.44
CA GLN A 108 -25.64 33.27 18.33
C GLN A 108 -26.78 33.10 19.34
N GLU A 109 -27.21 34.18 20.00
CA GLU A 109 -28.34 34.15 20.94
C GLU A 109 -29.65 33.73 20.27
N ARG A 110 -29.91 34.21 19.06
CA ARG A 110 -31.07 33.78 18.27
C ARG A 110 -31.01 32.28 17.98
N LEU A 111 -29.86 31.74 17.58
CA LEU A 111 -29.70 30.32 17.27
C LEU A 111 -29.77 29.42 18.52
N LYS A 112 -29.35 29.92 19.68
CA LYS A 112 -29.49 29.18 20.96
C LYS A 112 -30.95 28.82 21.25
N ARG A 113 -31.91 29.62 20.80
CA ARG A 113 -33.35 29.32 20.98
C ARG A 113 -33.79 28.02 20.31
N MET A 114 -33.07 27.58 19.27
CA MET A 114 -33.37 26.33 18.54
C MET A 114 -32.70 25.10 19.17
N TYR A 115 -31.92 25.25 20.24
CA TYR A 115 -31.17 24.13 20.81
C TYR A 115 -32.09 23.06 21.39
N GLU A 116 -33.17 23.47 22.05
CA GLU A 116 -34.16 22.55 22.61
C GLU A 116 -34.81 21.71 21.51
N ASP A 117 -35.31 22.34 20.45
CA ASP A 117 -35.89 21.65 19.29
C ASP A 117 -34.89 20.72 18.59
N ARG A 118 -33.63 21.18 18.44
CA ARG A 118 -32.53 20.37 17.90
C ARG A 118 -32.33 19.13 18.75
N ASP A 119 -32.27 19.28 20.06
CA ASP A 119 -31.95 18.18 20.97
C ASP A 119 -33.10 17.16 21.00
N VAL A 120 -34.35 17.63 21.02
CA VAL A 120 -35.53 16.77 20.88
C VAL A 120 -35.50 15.99 19.57
N PHE A 121 -35.20 16.65 18.44
CA PHE A 121 -35.09 16.00 17.14
C PHE A 121 -33.97 14.96 17.11
N LEU A 122 -32.79 15.31 17.65
CA LEU A 122 -31.65 14.39 17.71
C LEU A 122 -31.93 13.18 18.60
N GLU A 123 -32.63 13.37 19.72
CA GLU A 123 -33.04 12.26 20.57
C GLU A 123 -34.04 11.34 19.86
N ALA A 124 -35.02 11.90 19.15
CA ALA A 124 -35.97 11.10 18.36
C ALA A 124 -35.23 10.26 17.31
N LEU A 125 -34.31 10.86 16.57
CA LEU A 125 -33.51 10.18 15.55
C LEU A 125 -32.61 9.09 16.15
N LYS A 126 -31.99 9.34 17.31
CA LYS A 126 -31.21 8.33 18.03
C LYS A 126 -32.08 7.15 18.47
N LYS A 127 -33.29 7.41 19.00
CA LYS A 127 -34.24 6.38 19.41
C LYS A 127 -34.69 5.52 18.22
N GLU A 128 -35.03 6.13 17.10
CA GLU A 128 -35.40 5.42 15.86
C GLU A 128 -34.24 4.56 15.34
N ARG A 129 -33.02 5.10 15.34
CA ARG A 129 -31.85 4.32 14.92
C ARG A 129 -31.56 3.16 15.87
N ALA A 130 -31.76 3.35 17.17
CA ALA A 130 -31.60 2.30 18.16
C ALA A 130 -32.65 1.19 17.99
N SER A 131 -33.92 1.53 17.73
CA SER A 131 -34.96 0.52 17.48
C SER A 131 -34.65 -0.32 16.24
N LEU A 132 -34.26 0.31 15.14
CA LEU A 132 -33.83 -0.37 13.92
C LEU A 132 -32.63 -1.31 14.16
N TYR A 133 -31.68 -0.88 14.99
CA TYR A 133 -30.55 -1.73 15.37
C TYR A 133 -31.00 -2.95 16.17
N VAL A 134 -31.88 -2.78 17.16
CA VAL A 134 -32.43 -3.87 17.97
C VAL A 134 -33.19 -4.88 17.10
N GLU A 135 -33.98 -4.41 16.13
CA GLU A 135 -34.68 -5.30 15.19
C GLU A 135 -33.72 -6.10 14.32
N LYS A 136 -32.66 -5.45 13.80
CA LYS A 136 -31.62 -6.13 13.02
C LYS A 136 -30.87 -7.16 13.87
N LEU A 137 -30.59 -6.84 15.13
CA LEU A 137 -29.94 -7.75 16.07
C LEU A 137 -30.81 -8.98 16.32
N LYS A 138 -32.12 -8.80 16.58
CA LYS A 138 -33.06 -9.92 16.74
C LYS A 138 -33.10 -10.83 15.51
N LYS A 139 -33.18 -10.24 14.31
CA LYS A 139 -33.14 -11.02 13.04
C LYS A 139 -31.84 -11.81 12.90
N PHE A 140 -30.71 -11.20 13.27
CA PHE A 140 -29.42 -11.85 13.24
C PHE A 140 -29.32 -13.01 14.25
N GLU A 141 -29.82 -12.83 15.48
CA GLU A 141 -29.83 -13.88 16.50
C GLU A 141 -30.68 -15.09 16.08
N VAL A 142 -31.84 -14.84 15.45
CA VAL A 142 -32.67 -15.92 14.89
C VAL A 142 -31.92 -16.69 13.82
N ALA A 143 -31.34 -16.00 12.84
CA ALA A 143 -30.56 -16.63 11.77
C ALA A 143 -29.36 -17.42 12.34
N LEU A 144 -28.68 -16.88 13.35
CA LEU A 144 -27.58 -17.55 14.04
C LEU A 144 -28.04 -18.83 14.76
N ALA A 145 -29.20 -18.81 15.40
CA ALA A 145 -29.77 -19.98 16.07
C ALA A 145 -30.17 -21.07 15.07
N GLU A 146 -30.78 -20.69 13.93
CA GLU A 146 -31.10 -21.60 12.84
C GLU A 146 -29.84 -22.25 12.26
N GLU A 147 -28.80 -21.46 12.01
CA GLU A 147 -27.53 -21.95 11.49
C GLU A 147 -26.86 -22.92 12.48
N ARG A 148 -26.88 -22.61 13.78
CA ARG A 148 -26.40 -23.52 14.84
C ARG A 148 -27.17 -24.84 14.84
N LYS A 149 -28.50 -24.81 14.68
CA LYS A 149 -29.33 -26.02 14.59
C LYS A 149 -28.98 -26.83 13.33
N ARG A 150 -28.81 -26.17 12.17
CA ARG A 150 -28.41 -26.79 10.91
C ARG A 150 -27.08 -27.52 11.04
N LEU A 151 -26.06 -26.86 11.60
CA LEU A 151 -24.73 -27.44 11.82
C LEU A 151 -24.77 -28.60 12.82
N LEU A 152 -25.59 -28.51 13.88
CA LEU A 152 -25.76 -29.61 14.83
C LEU A 152 -26.44 -30.81 14.17
N ALA A 153 -27.51 -30.60 13.40
CA ALA A 153 -28.21 -31.65 12.68
C ALA A 153 -27.29 -32.37 11.69
N HIS A 154 -26.53 -31.59 10.89
CA HIS A 154 -25.50 -32.12 10.00
C HIS A 154 -24.47 -32.98 10.74
N ARG A 155 -23.94 -32.51 11.88
CA ARG A 155 -23.01 -33.31 12.71
C ARG A 155 -23.64 -34.58 13.27
N CYS A 156 -24.92 -34.57 13.62
CA CYS A 156 -25.63 -35.75 14.09
C CYS A 156 -25.82 -36.77 12.96
N GLU A 157 -26.16 -36.30 11.76
CA GLU A 157 -26.30 -37.15 10.57
C GLU A 157 -24.96 -37.76 10.17
N MET A 158 -23.89 -36.97 10.10
CA MET A 158 -22.54 -37.47 9.81
C MET A 158 -22.12 -38.55 10.80
N ARG A 159 -22.33 -38.34 12.11
CA ARG A 159 -22.04 -39.36 13.13
C ARG A 159 -22.90 -40.61 12.99
N ARG A 160 -24.16 -40.48 12.56
CA ARG A 160 -25.04 -41.63 12.30
C ARG A 160 -24.57 -42.42 11.08
N GLN A 161 -24.19 -41.73 10.01
CA GLN A 161 -23.64 -42.36 8.80
C GLN A 161 -22.31 -43.05 9.10
N GLU A 162 -21.43 -42.42 9.88
CA GLU A 162 -20.16 -42.99 10.30
C GLU A 162 -20.36 -44.27 11.13
N ARG A 163 -21.25 -44.25 12.13
CA ARG A 163 -21.62 -45.46 12.89
C ARG A 163 -22.20 -46.55 12.00
N ARG A 164 -23.06 -46.21 11.03
CA ARG A 164 -23.59 -47.19 10.06
C ARG A 164 -22.49 -47.79 9.20
N ARG A 165 -21.54 -46.98 8.71
CA ARG A 165 -20.38 -47.44 7.93
C ARG A 165 -19.46 -48.33 8.76
N GLN A 166 -19.23 -47.98 10.02
CA GLN A 166 -18.47 -48.82 10.96
C GLN A 166 -19.18 -50.16 11.18
N TRP A 167 -20.48 -50.16 11.51
CA TRP A 167 -21.26 -51.39 11.69
C TRP A 167 -21.29 -52.27 10.43
N LEU A 168 -21.44 -51.68 9.24
CA LEU A 168 -21.39 -52.44 7.99
C LEU A 168 -20.01 -53.07 7.76
N ARG A 169 -18.93 -52.33 8.01
CA ARG A 169 -17.55 -52.87 7.94
C ARG A 169 -17.33 -54.00 8.93
N GLU A 170 -17.75 -53.83 10.19
CA GLU A 170 -17.66 -54.88 11.21
C GLU A 170 -18.44 -56.13 10.81
N LYS A 171 -19.65 -55.96 10.25
CA LYS A 171 -20.48 -57.07 9.78
C LYS A 171 -19.90 -57.77 8.55
N GLU A 172 -19.32 -57.03 7.62
CA GLU A 172 -18.60 -57.59 6.48
C GLU A 172 -17.34 -58.34 6.95
N GLU A 173 -16.56 -57.78 7.86
CA GLU A 173 -15.42 -58.47 8.49
C GLU A 173 -15.85 -59.74 9.23
N GLU A 174 -16.96 -59.71 9.97
CA GLU A 174 -17.50 -60.89 10.65
C GLU A 174 -17.97 -61.96 9.65
N ARG A 175 -18.63 -61.55 8.55
CA ARG A 175 -18.98 -62.46 7.46
C ARG A 175 -17.76 -63.08 6.80
N MET A 176 -16.74 -62.28 6.50
CA MET A 176 -15.48 -62.76 5.95
C MET A 176 -14.80 -63.75 6.91
N ARG A 177 -14.78 -63.47 8.22
CA ARG A 177 -14.26 -64.41 9.22
C ARG A 177 -15.02 -65.73 9.23
N LYS A 178 -16.36 -65.70 9.20
CA LYS A 178 -17.19 -66.92 9.13
C LYS A 178 -16.99 -67.68 7.82
N GLU A 179 -16.88 -66.98 6.69
CA GLU A 179 -16.59 -67.60 5.39
C GLU A 179 -15.17 -68.22 5.37
N GLU A 180 -14.18 -67.57 5.99
CA GLU A 180 -12.85 -68.15 6.19
C GLU A 180 -12.85 -69.35 7.13
N GLU A 181 -13.61 -69.32 8.23
CA GLU A 181 -13.77 -70.46 9.14
C GLU A 181 -14.46 -71.64 8.45
N ILE A 182 -15.54 -71.40 7.69
CA ILE A 182 -16.21 -72.44 6.90
C ILE A 182 -15.27 -73.00 5.83
N ARG A 183 -14.46 -72.16 5.18
CA ARG A 183 -13.45 -72.61 4.21
C ARG A 183 -12.40 -73.50 4.89
N ARG A 184 -11.88 -73.08 6.05
CA ARG A 184 -10.93 -73.89 6.84
C ARG A 184 -11.56 -75.21 7.30
N ALA A 185 -12.80 -75.19 7.78
CA ALA A 185 -13.51 -76.40 8.21
C ALA A 185 -13.75 -77.37 7.04
N LYS A 186 -14.11 -76.87 5.85
CA LYS A 186 -14.21 -77.70 4.63
C LYS A 186 -12.86 -78.28 4.22
N GLU A 187 -11.79 -77.49 4.28
CA GLU A 187 -10.43 -77.98 4.01
C GLU A 187 -9.97 -79.02 5.06
N GLU A 188 -10.41 -78.93 6.31
CA GLU A 188 -10.13 -79.95 7.34
C GLU A 188 -10.99 -81.21 7.15
N GLU A 189 -12.27 -81.06 6.81
CA GLU A 189 -13.16 -82.18 6.51
C GLU A 189 -12.72 -82.93 5.25
N GLU A 190 -12.31 -82.22 4.20
CA GLU A 190 -11.75 -82.82 2.98
C GLU A 190 -10.42 -83.55 3.29
N ARG A 191 -9.57 -82.98 4.16
CA ARG A 191 -8.37 -83.67 4.66
C ARG A 191 -8.72 -84.92 5.47
N ALA A 192 -9.74 -84.86 6.33
CA ALA A 192 -10.17 -85.99 7.15
C ALA A 192 -10.82 -87.10 6.31
N ILE A 193 -11.60 -86.76 5.28
CA ILE A 193 -12.17 -87.71 4.32
C ILE A 193 -11.06 -88.37 3.50
N ALA A 194 -10.06 -87.60 3.05
CA ALA A 194 -8.90 -88.16 2.35
C ALA A 194 -8.09 -89.11 3.26
N GLU A 195 -7.95 -88.80 4.54
CA GLU A 195 -7.29 -89.68 5.52
C GLU A 195 -8.14 -90.93 5.85
N ALA A 196 -9.46 -90.79 5.97
CA ALA A 196 -10.38 -91.91 6.19
C ALA A 196 -10.40 -92.87 4.99
N LEU A 197 -10.40 -92.34 3.76
CA LEU A 197 -10.30 -93.14 2.54
C LEU A 197 -8.96 -93.88 2.45
N ARG A 198 -7.86 -93.28 2.95
CA ARG A 198 -6.57 -94.00 3.10
C ARG A 198 -6.68 -95.14 4.11
N LYS A 199 -7.24 -94.89 5.29
CA LYS A 199 -7.43 -95.92 6.33
C LYS A 199 -8.39 -97.03 5.92
N GLU A 200 -9.42 -96.72 5.13
CA GLU A 200 -10.35 -97.74 4.59
C GLU A 200 -9.65 -98.65 3.58
N ARG A 201 -8.78 -98.09 2.72
CA ARG A 201 -7.93 -98.89 1.83
C ARG A 201 -6.99 -99.82 2.63
N GLU A 202 -6.34 -99.30 3.67
CA GLU A 202 -5.48 -100.11 4.56
C GLU A 202 -6.28 -101.21 5.29
N ALA A 203 -7.48 -100.90 5.77
CA ALA A 203 -8.35 -101.87 6.45
C ALA A 203 -8.93 -102.93 5.51
N GLU A 204 -9.19 -102.61 4.23
CA GLU A 204 -9.58 -103.59 3.23
C GLU A 204 -8.43 -104.54 2.90
N GLU A 205 -7.21 -104.03 2.81
CA GLU A 205 -5.99 -104.84 2.65
C GLU A 205 -5.76 -105.78 3.85
N ASP A 206 -5.95 -105.29 5.08
CA ASP A 206 -5.82 -106.12 6.29
C ASP A 206 -6.96 -107.14 6.45
N LYS A 207 -8.20 -106.81 6.05
CA LYS A 207 -9.30 -107.80 6.00
C LYS A 207 -9.03 -108.91 4.99
N ARG A 208 -8.42 -108.59 3.84
CA ARG A 208 -7.97 -109.60 2.86
C ARG A 208 -6.89 -110.50 3.46
N ARG A 209 -5.96 -109.96 4.25
CA ARG A 209 -4.97 -110.77 4.99
C ARG A 209 -5.62 -111.71 6.01
N ILE A 210 -6.54 -111.20 6.83
CA ILE A 210 -7.18 -111.99 7.91
C ILE A 210 -8.11 -113.09 7.33
N GLN A 211 -8.78 -112.85 6.20
CA GLN A 211 -9.56 -113.89 5.52
C GLN A 211 -8.66 -115.02 5.00
N TYR A 212 -7.47 -114.69 4.50
CA TYR A 212 -6.47 -115.67 4.08
C TYR A 212 -5.96 -116.53 5.26
N GLU A 213 -5.80 -115.93 6.44
CA GLU A 213 -5.38 -116.64 7.66
C GLU A 213 -6.51 -117.53 8.24
N LYS A 214 -7.77 -117.07 8.21
CA LYS A 214 -8.93 -117.85 8.69
C LYS A 214 -9.29 -119.05 7.82
N GLN A 215 -9.03 -118.99 6.51
CA GLN A 215 -9.15 -120.17 5.65
C GLN A 215 -8.12 -121.23 6.04
N ARG A 216 -6.89 -120.81 6.34
CA ARG A 216 -5.80 -121.70 6.77
C ARG A 216 -6.10 -122.39 8.13
N ALA A 217 -6.65 -121.66 9.10
CA ALA A 217 -6.98 -122.22 10.41
C ALA A 217 -8.18 -123.19 10.41
N LYS A 218 -9.14 -123.03 9.49
CA LYS A 218 -10.27 -123.96 9.34
C LYS A 218 -9.88 -125.31 8.74
N GLU A 219 -8.83 -125.36 7.92
CA GLU A 219 -8.27 -126.62 7.44
C GLU A 219 -7.61 -127.39 8.59
N GLU A 220 -6.86 -126.72 9.48
CA GLU A 220 -6.21 -127.36 10.64
C GLU A 220 -7.21 -127.86 11.72
N GLU A 221 -8.34 -127.18 11.93
CA GLU A 221 -9.34 -127.58 12.94
C GLU A 221 -10.25 -128.73 12.46
N ALA A 222 -10.48 -128.85 11.15
CA ALA A 222 -11.21 -129.97 10.55
C ALA A 222 -10.42 -131.30 10.67
N GLU A 223 -9.08 -131.26 10.55
CA GLU A 223 -8.24 -132.43 10.79
C GLU A 223 -8.31 -132.90 12.26
N ARG A 224 -8.33 -131.98 13.23
CA ARG A 224 -8.41 -132.33 14.66
C ARG A 224 -9.72 -133.00 15.06
N ARG A 225 -10.87 -132.63 14.48
CA ARG A 225 -12.18 -133.25 14.79
C ARG A 225 -12.33 -134.68 14.29
N ILE A 226 -11.69 -135.03 13.19
CA ILE A 226 -11.67 -136.41 12.67
C ILE A 226 -10.86 -137.33 13.61
N GLN A 227 -9.85 -136.78 14.29
CA GLN A 227 -9.01 -137.51 15.25
C GLN A 227 -9.75 -137.87 16.55
N GLU A 228 -10.55 -136.96 17.11
CA GLU A 228 -11.24 -137.16 18.39
C GLU A 228 -12.48 -138.10 18.28
N GLU A 229 -13.18 -138.13 17.15
CA GLU A 229 -14.29 -139.09 16.94
C GLU A 229 -13.79 -140.55 16.87
N ARG A 230 -12.57 -140.76 16.37
CA ARG A 230 -11.93 -142.10 16.35
C ARG A 230 -11.60 -142.62 17.75
N GLU A 231 -11.24 -141.74 18.70
CA GLU A 231 -10.88 -142.15 20.06
C GLU A 231 -12.09 -142.43 20.96
N ARG A 232 -13.24 -141.79 20.71
CA ARG A 232 -14.43 -141.91 21.57
C ARG A 232 -15.20 -143.23 21.39
N LEU A 233 -15.16 -143.82 20.19
CA LEU A 233 -15.81 -145.10 19.91
C LEU A 233 -15.06 -146.32 20.49
N ALA A 234 -13.81 -146.15 20.96
CA ALA A 234 -12.97 -147.26 21.44
C ALA A 234 -13.12 -147.56 22.95
N ARG A 235 -13.95 -146.81 23.71
CA ARG A 235 -13.99 -146.86 25.19
C ARG A 235 -15.27 -147.42 25.83
N GLU A 236 -16.19 -148.01 25.05
CA GLU A 236 -17.27 -148.86 25.58
C GLU A 236 -17.06 -150.33 25.16
N VAL A 237 -16.11 -150.97 25.84
CA VAL A 237 -15.98 -152.42 26.13
C VAL A 237 -15.53 -152.51 27.58
#